data_AF-A0AAE2JT09-F1
#
_entry.id   AF-A0AAE2JT09-F1
#
_cell.length_a   1.000
_cell.length_b   1.000
_cell.length_c   1.000
_cell.angle_alpha   90.00
_cell.angle_beta   90.00
_cell.angle_gamma   90.00
#
_symmetry.space_group_name_H-M   'P 1'
#
loop_
_entity.id
_entity.type
_entity.pdbx_description
1 polymer ?
#
loop_
_entity_poly.entity_id
_entity_poly.type
_entity_poly.pdbx_seq_one_letter_code
_entity_poly.pdbx_strand_id
1 'polypeptide(L)'
;MKKAAIFLIPTLSLVLVGCTNNKQNNNLVQKQPNITNVYKKTIKDKEQNIENKLKKITEQNNKFQVFEDTQYSVKSLLNSISFSNNKININKYKDINYVGLDQYLNLLKDIIEINSKSKNVFYNNVSYTLTKELKKETNNNITTITLINKYSLKDKNKNSDFTLSEFVKFDYLTQQITISSVNFYNLLNPYEDETNLEYKYSKTLDKNPLIIDLNKYNIYIFNKNNQLYLPLLVLNQVFLTESETQIYFNNKDLFVFEVFDLYDHRNNETKTKLSSNKQDTELSNDLKEFSYNYLWFLLDNFYPLKQENKNYKDYLEKYKKELMSNKLNHFKATNLLIRDLNDIHTKVLLQSPLYDLKTKNEDLLVKESIRTDRVGNFRKYERELIRESGDLMEKDIRYTKDNKTAIIKINIISRDTIAGVKKQLEEIKNKNTFKNVIFDLTLNRGGSLPSTFILLGYLTNQSFKYHKFYPNTNNKEILDIKSKIGKFDFKYYILTSPINYSAGNVFAAVSKTNKIAKIIGYQSAGGASEVRLNVLPNGMIIRKSSMYTLTDNNWNSYEFGTQPDIEFDKSKGYDFKKLFDLDYIQNIVNKN
;
A
#
# COMPACT_ATOMS: atom_id res chain seq x y z
N MET A 1 -40.25 -29.90 26.43
CA MET A 1 -38.89 -30.34 26.82
C MET A 1 -37.90 -29.40 26.15
N LYS A 2 -37.37 -28.41 26.87
CA LYS A 2 -35.95 -28.27 27.32
C LYS A 2 -34.95 -28.36 26.13
N LYS A 3 -34.11 -27.38 25.80
CA LYS A 3 -33.68 -26.10 26.43
C LYS A 3 -33.09 -25.18 25.34
N ALA A 4 -33.30 -23.88 25.52
CA ALA A 4 -32.62 -22.79 24.82
C ALA A 4 -31.22 -22.52 25.40
N ALA A 5 -30.34 -21.92 24.60
CA ALA A 5 -29.13 -21.24 25.06
C ALA A 5 -28.97 -19.92 24.30
N ILE A 6 -29.36 -18.84 24.97
CA ILE A 6 -29.06 -17.44 24.66
C ILE A 6 -27.94 -17.06 25.63
N PHE A 7 -26.82 -16.53 25.14
CA PHE A 7 -25.81 -15.91 25.99
C PHE A 7 -25.91 -14.39 25.90
N LEU A 8 -26.14 -13.81 27.08
CA LEU A 8 -26.27 -12.39 27.38
C LEU A 8 -24.92 -11.76 27.72
N ILE A 9 -24.89 -10.46 27.45
CA ILE A 9 -23.93 -9.40 27.79
C ILE A 9 -23.65 -9.35 29.31
N PRO A 10 -22.44 -8.94 29.77
CA PRO A 10 -22.25 -8.46 31.13
C PRO A 10 -22.38 -6.93 31.20
N THR A 11 -23.47 -6.45 31.79
CA THR A 11 -23.58 -5.08 32.32
C THR A 11 -23.36 -5.07 33.83
N LEU A 12 -22.33 -4.32 34.22
CA LEU A 12 -22.22 -3.47 35.41
C LEU A 12 -23.21 -3.75 36.58
N SER A 13 -22.72 -4.40 37.63
CA SER A 13 -23.40 -4.47 38.92
C SER A 13 -23.05 -3.25 39.79
N LEU A 14 -24.03 -2.36 39.95
CA LEU A 14 -24.11 -1.41 41.07
C LEU A 14 -24.41 -2.20 42.36
N VAL A 15 -23.60 -1.98 43.39
CA VAL A 15 -23.88 -2.45 44.75
C VAL A 15 -24.64 -1.34 45.48
N LEU A 16 -25.93 -1.58 45.73
CA LEU A 16 -26.75 -0.89 46.72
C LEU A 16 -26.75 -1.75 47.99
N VAL A 17 -26.06 -1.31 49.05
CA VAL A 17 -26.16 -1.90 50.39
C VAL A 17 -27.31 -1.22 51.11
N GLY A 18 -28.35 -1.99 51.42
CA GLY A 18 -29.42 -1.61 52.33
C GLY A 18 -28.96 -1.71 53.79
N CYS A 19 -29.35 -0.71 54.58
CA CYS A 19 -29.18 -0.67 56.02
C CYS A 19 -29.92 -1.85 56.69
N THR A 20 -29.22 -2.63 57.51
CA THR A 20 -29.84 -3.39 58.60
C THR A 20 -29.04 -3.17 59.88
N ASN A 21 -29.77 -2.84 60.95
CA ASN A 21 -29.26 -2.63 62.29
C ASN A 21 -28.75 -3.96 62.89
N ASN A 22 -27.55 -3.96 63.48
CA ASN A 22 -27.31 -4.70 64.70
C ASN A 22 -26.16 -4.10 65.51
N LYS A 23 -26.44 -3.87 66.79
CA LYS A 23 -25.50 -3.43 67.84
C LYS A 23 -24.55 -4.58 68.20
N GLN A 24 -23.25 -4.31 68.30
CA GLN A 24 -22.42 -4.51 69.51
C GLN A 24 -20.90 -4.33 69.26
N ASN A 25 -20.27 -3.61 70.20
CA ASN A 25 -18.88 -3.66 70.67
C ASN A 25 -17.69 -3.20 69.79
N ASN A 26 -17.27 -1.95 70.09
CA ASN A 26 -15.97 -1.49 70.60
C ASN A 26 -14.63 -1.89 69.95
N ASN A 27 -13.92 -0.81 69.58
CA ASN A 27 -12.47 -0.57 69.56
C ASN A 27 -11.64 -1.17 68.41
N LEU A 28 -11.31 -0.31 67.43
CA LEU A 28 -9.93 0.12 67.15
C LEU A 28 -9.94 1.21 66.05
N VAL A 29 -9.50 2.42 66.43
CA VAL A 29 -9.25 3.54 65.51
C VAL A 29 -7.95 3.27 64.77
N GLN A 30 -8.01 3.07 63.45
CA GLN A 30 -6.89 3.33 62.54
C GLN A 30 -7.35 4.21 61.38
N LYS A 31 -6.63 5.32 61.19
CA LYS A 31 -6.87 6.41 60.24
C LYS A 31 -7.05 5.90 58.79
N GLN A 32 -8.21 6.14 58.18
CA GLN A 32 -8.37 6.06 56.72
C GLN A 32 -7.72 7.29 56.05
N PRO A 33 -6.96 7.12 54.96
CA PRO A 33 -6.47 8.25 54.18
C PRO A 33 -7.62 8.84 53.35
N ASN A 34 -7.73 10.18 53.35
CA ASN A 34 -8.72 10.95 52.61
C ASN A 34 -8.74 10.59 51.12
N ILE A 35 -9.74 9.80 50.70
CA ILE A 35 -10.01 9.39 49.30
C ILE A 35 -10.20 10.62 48.39
N THR A 36 -10.66 11.75 48.95
CA THR A 36 -10.79 13.04 48.28
C THR A 36 -9.46 13.66 47.83
N ASN A 37 -8.36 13.38 48.54
CA ASN A 37 -7.03 13.92 48.16
C ASN A 37 -6.39 13.12 47.04
N VAL A 38 -6.68 11.81 46.93
CA VAL A 38 -6.16 10.97 45.85
C VAL A 38 -6.84 11.34 44.53
N TYR A 39 -8.16 11.48 44.49
CA TYR A 39 -8.88 11.93 43.29
C TYR A 39 -8.51 13.37 42.85
N LYS A 40 -8.37 14.31 43.80
CA LYS A 40 -7.89 15.67 43.49
C LYS A 40 -6.45 15.69 42.97
N LYS A 41 -5.58 14.81 43.51
CA LYS A 41 -4.21 14.65 43.03
C LYS A 41 -4.17 14.06 41.62
N THR A 42 -4.98 13.04 41.32
CA THR A 42 -5.06 12.45 39.96
C THR A 42 -5.63 13.42 38.91
N ILE A 43 -6.54 14.32 39.30
CA ILE A 43 -7.05 15.37 38.41
C ILE A 43 -5.97 16.45 38.19
N LYS A 44 -5.32 16.93 39.26
CA LYS A 44 -4.20 17.88 39.16
C LYS A 44 -3.04 17.33 38.33
N ASP A 45 -2.69 16.06 38.50
CA ASP A 45 -1.61 15.41 37.75
C ASP A 45 -1.96 15.31 36.26
N LYS A 46 -3.24 15.11 35.90
CA LYS A 46 -3.72 15.17 34.51
C LYS A 46 -3.74 16.60 33.95
N GLU A 47 -4.21 17.56 34.71
CA GLU A 47 -4.23 18.99 34.33
C GLU A 47 -2.81 19.53 34.11
N GLN A 48 -1.89 19.22 35.02
CA GLN A 48 -0.49 19.65 34.94
C GLN A 48 0.26 18.98 33.77
N ASN A 49 -0.10 17.75 33.41
CA ASN A 49 0.44 17.07 32.22
C ASN A 49 -0.09 17.72 30.91
N ILE A 50 -1.35 18.14 30.88
CA ILE A 50 -1.92 18.90 29.76
C ILE A 50 -1.25 20.27 29.64
N GLU A 51 -1.08 21.01 30.73
CA GLU A 51 -0.38 22.31 30.74
C GLU A 51 1.06 22.18 30.25
N ASN A 52 1.80 21.17 30.70
CA ASN A 52 3.16 20.91 30.24
C ASN A 52 3.22 20.59 28.74
N LYS A 53 2.26 19.80 28.22
CA LYS A 53 2.17 19.49 26.79
C LYS A 53 1.87 20.74 25.97
N LEU A 54 0.92 21.57 26.43
CA LEU A 54 0.57 22.84 25.80
C LEU A 54 1.76 23.81 25.79
N LYS A 55 2.50 23.93 26.90
CA LYS A 55 3.68 24.78 26.99
C LYS A 55 4.76 24.35 25.98
N LYS A 56 5.05 23.05 25.88
CA LYS A 56 6.00 22.51 24.91
C LYS A 56 5.59 22.82 23.47
N ILE A 57 4.31 22.68 23.14
CA ILE A 57 3.77 22.98 21.81
C ILE A 57 3.89 24.47 21.51
N THR A 58 3.54 25.34 22.45
CA THR A 58 3.70 26.79 22.31
C THR A 58 5.16 27.18 22.10
N GLU A 59 6.09 26.62 22.88
CA GLU A 59 7.53 26.86 22.72
C GLU A 59 8.06 26.41 21.35
N GLN A 60 7.64 25.23 20.87
CA GLN A 60 8.01 24.74 19.55
C GLN A 60 7.42 25.61 18.43
N ASN A 61 6.15 25.98 18.57
CA ASN A 61 5.48 26.85 17.63
C ASN A 61 6.14 28.23 17.55
N ASN A 62 6.58 28.79 18.68
CA ASN A 62 7.30 30.08 18.72
C ASN A 62 8.63 30.04 17.97
N LYS A 63 9.30 28.87 17.92
CA LYS A 63 10.56 28.68 17.16
C LYS A 63 10.34 28.58 15.65
N PHE A 64 9.12 28.29 15.19
CA PHE A 64 8.82 28.25 13.76
C PHE A 64 8.64 29.67 13.23
N GLN A 65 9.28 29.97 12.10
CA GLN A 65 9.19 31.25 11.41
C GLN A 65 8.65 31.03 10.00
N VAL A 66 7.84 31.96 9.53
CA VAL A 66 7.29 31.97 8.17
C VAL A 66 7.93 33.15 7.44
N PHE A 67 8.49 32.87 6.26
CA PHE A 67 9.17 33.82 5.40
C PHE A 67 8.42 33.91 4.07
N GLU A 68 8.00 35.12 3.70
CA GLU A 68 7.20 35.35 2.50
C GLU A 68 8.01 35.19 1.20
N ASP A 69 9.33 35.38 1.24
CA ASP A 69 10.24 35.31 0.08
C ASP A 69 10.65 33.87 -0.32
N THR A 70 9.99 32.84 0.21
CA THR A 70 10.34 31.43 -0.01
C THR A 70 9.49 30.75 -1.09
N GLN A 71 9.23 31.46 -2.19
CA GLN A 71 8.34 31.02 -3.25
C GLN A 71 9.07 30.19 -4.33
N TYR A 72 8.55 29.00 -4.63
CA TYR A 72 9.10 28.07 -5.62
C TYR A 72 8.10 27.80 -6.75
N SER A 73 8.59 27.40 -7.92
CA SER A 73 7.72 27.05 -9.03
C SER A 73 7.20 25.62 -8.91
N VAL A 74 5.94 25.42 -9.28
CA VAL A 74 5.29 24.11 -9.39
C VAL A 74 5.23 23.72 -10.86
N LYS A 75 5.67 22.50 -11.18
CA LYS A 75 5.79 21.99 -12.54
C LYS A 75 5.14 20.61 -12.64
N SER A 76 4.32 20.42 -13.66
CA SER A 76 3.75 19.10 -13.96
C SER A 76 4.67 18.41 -14.95
N LEU A 77 5.01 17.15 -14.66
CA LEU A 77 5.63 16.25 -15.64
C LEU A 77 4.57 15.45 -16.40
N LEU A 78 3.30 15.71 -16.13
CA LEU A 78 2.13 15.07 -16.71
C LEU A 78 1.41 16.05 -17.63
N ASN A 79 1.07 15.62 -18.83
CA ASN A 79 0.34 16.44 -19.80
C ASN A 79 -1.12 16.68 -19.39
N SER A 80 -1.67 15.80 -18.54
CA SER A 80 -3.05 15.86 -18.06
C SER A 80 -3.29 16.92 -16.98
N ILE A 81 -2.25 17.31 -16.23
CA ILE A 81 -2.39 18.20 -15.08
C ILE A 81 -1.90 19.61 -15.43
N SER A 82 -2.79 20.58 -15.22
CA SER A 82 -2.48 22.02 -15.28
C SER A 82 -2.78 22.64 -13.93
N PHE A 83 -1.93 23.58 -13.50
CA PHE A 83 -2.08 24.22 -12.20
C PHE A 83 -2.75 25.58 -12.31
N SER A 84 -3.76 25.79 -11.47
CA SER A 84 -4.38 27.09 -11.25
C SER A 84 -3.40 28.09 -10.63
N ASN A 85 -2.47 27.61 -9.81
CA ASN A 85 -1.35 28.38 -9.28
C ASN A 85 -0.05 27.59 -9.44
N ASN A 86 0.89 28.13 -10.21
CA ASN A 86 2.18 27.50 -10.49
C ASN A 86 3.27 27.89 -9.48
N LYS A 87 2.90 28.39 -8.29
CA LYS A 87 3.81 28.79 -7.23
C LYS A 87 3.40 28.23 -5.87
N ILE A 88 4.40 27.97 -5.02
CA ILE A 88 4.19 27.47 -3.65
C ILE A 88 5.27 28.01 -2.70
N ASN A 89 4.87 28.44 -1.49
CA ASN A 89 5.81 28.91 -0.48
C ASN A 89 6.24 27.74 0.40
N ILE A 90 7.55 27.50 0.52
CA ILE A 90 8.13 26.41 1.32
C ILE A 90 9.08 27.00 2.36
N ASN A 91 8.71 26.87 3.63
CA ASN A 91 9.47 27.38 4.77
C ASN A 91 10.38 26.29 5.32
N LYS A 92 11.62 26.64 5.67
CA LYS A 92 12.55 25.70 6.31
C LYS A 92 12.51 25.83 7.82
N TYR A 93 12.37 24.71 8.51
CA TYR A 93 12.59 24.60 9.94
C TYR A 93 13.51 23.41 10.19
N LYS A 94 14.71 23.68 10.73
CA LYS A 94 15.74 22.64 10.93
C LYS A 94 16.03 21.84 9.65
N ASP A 95 16.18 22.56 8.53
CA ASP A 95 16.35 22.02 7.17
C ASP A 95 15.22 21.14 6.62
N ILE A 96 14.09 21.04 7.33
CA ILE A 96 12.90 20.33 6.86
C ILE A 96 12.00 21.33 6.12
N ASN A 97 11.50 20.92 4.96
CA ASN A 97 10.60 21.73 4.12
C ASN A 97 9.15 21.65 4.64
N TYR A 98 8.64 22.76 5.16
CA TYR A 98 7.26 22.93 5.64
C TYR A 98 6.44 23.76 4.64
N VAL A 99 5.17 23.39 4.47
CA VAL A 99 4.22 24.12 3.62
C VAL A 99 2.93 24.39 4.39
N GLY A 100 2.29 25.53 4.09
CA GLY A 100 0.98 25.84 4.64
C GLY A 100 -0.08 24.87 4.09
N LEU A 101 -0.93 24.34 4.97
CA LEU A 101 -1.96 23.36 4.62
C LEU A 101 -2.86 23.88 3.49
N ASP A 102 -3.26 25.15 3.52
CA ASP A 102 -4.14 25.73 2.48
C ASP A 102 -3.47 25.77 1.10
N GLN A 103 -2.17 26.07 1.04
CA GLN A 103 -1.41 26.06 -0.21
C GLN A 103 -1.29 24.63 -0.74
N TYR A 104 -1.01 23.66 0.13
CA TYR A 104 -0.98 22.26 -0.25
C TYR A 104 -2.35 21.78 -0.75
N LEU A 105 -3.44 22.16 -0.09
CA LEU A 105 -4.79 21.77 -0.52
C LEU A 105 -5.13 22.38 -1.89
N ASN A 106 -4.72 23.62 -2.18
CA ASN A 106 -4.91 24.20 -3.51
C ASN A 106 -4.15 23.42 -4.59
N LEU A 107 -2.90 23.02 -4.33
CA LEU A 107 -2.17 22.12 -5.22
C LEU A 107 -2.86 20.76 -5.37
N LEU A 108 -3.31 20.16 -4.26
CA LEU A 108 -4.00 18.87 -4.25
C LEU A 108 -5.26 18.90 -5.11
N LYS A 109 -6.04 20.00 -5.06
CA LYS A 109 -7.25 20.17 -5.88
C LYS A 109 -6.97 20.05 -7.38
N ASP A 110 -5.85 20.58 -7.85
CA ASP A 110 -5.45 20.44 -9.26
C ASP A 110 -4.97 19.02 -9.55
N ILE A 111 -4.22 18.39 -8.63
CA ILE A 111 -3.73 17.01 -8.78
C ILE A 111 -4.88 15.99 -8.87
N ILE A 112 -5.93 16.15 -8.07
CA ILE A 112 -7.09 15.22 -8.04
C ILE A 112 -8.25 15.69 -8.91
N GLU A 113 -8.02 16.75 -9.69
CA GLU A 113 -8.94 17.40 -10.60
C GLU A 113 -10.29 17.76 -9.98
N ILE A 114 -10.29 18.38 -8.80
CA ILE A 114 -11.51 18.53 -8.01
C ILE A 114 -12.61 19.34 -8.70
N ASN A 115 -12.20 20.28 -9.56
CA ASN A 115 -13.10 21.17 -10.29
C ASN A 115 -13.52 20.58 -11.65
N SER A 116 -13.02 19.39 -12.01
CA SER A 116 -13.41 18.69 -13.23
C SER A 116 -14.66 17.85 -13.00
N LYS A 117 -15.51 17.75 -14.03
CA LYS A 117 -16.64 16.80 -14.05
C LYS A 117 -16.18 15.54 -14.77
N SER A 118 -15.90 14.48 -14.02
CA SER A 118 -15.58 13.18 -14.60
C SER A 118 -16.86 12.49 -15.06
N LYS A 119 -16.98 12.22 -16.37
CA LYS A 119 -18.13 11.54 -16.95
C LYS A 119 -17.87 10.04 -17.00
N ASN A 120 -18.95 9.25 -16.89
CA ASN A 120 -18.95 7.81 -17.02
C ASN A 120 -18.11 7.07 -15.95
N VAL A 121 -18.09 7.59 -14.72
CA VAL A 121 -17.47 6.90 -13.57
C VAL A 121 -18.39 5.77 -13.14
N PHE A 122 -17.87 4.55 -13.04
CA PHE A 122 -18.68 3.38 -12.69
C PHE A 122 -18.66 3.11 -11.18
N TYR A 123 -19.83 2.85 -10.63
CA TYR A 123 -20.00 2.38 -9.26
C TYR A 123 -21.05 1.27 -9.25
N ASN A 124 -20.68 0.07 -8.78
CA ASN A 124 -21.55 -1.12 -8.78
C ASN A 124 -22.26 -1.36 -10.13
N ASN A 125 -21.51 -1.30 -11.24
CA ASN A 125 -21.98 -1.47 -12.63
C ASN A 125 -22.97 -0.42 -13.15
N VAL A 126 -23.10 0.71 -12.45
CA VAL A 126 -23.91 1.83 -12.91
C VAL A 126 -22.99 3.00 -13.22
N SER A 127 -23.25 3.68 -14.33
CA SER A 127 -22.42 4.80 -14.81
C SER A 127 -22.97 6.13 -14.30
N TYR A 128 -22.10 6.94 -13.71
CA TYR A 128 -22.44 8.23 -13.10
C TYR A 128 -21.60 9.36 -13.70
N THR A 129 -22.09 10.58 -13.55
CA THR A 129 -21.26 11.78 -13.59
C THR A 129 -20.78 12.05 -12.17
N LEU A 130 -19.48 12.12 -11.98
CA LEU A 130 -18.86 12.43 -10.69
C LEU A 130 -18.53 13.92 -10.62
N THR A 131 -18.81 14.53 -9.47
CA THR A 131 -18.26 15.82 -9.07
C THR A 131 -17.60 15.66 -7.70
N LYS A 132 -16.38 16.16 -7.55
CA LYS A 132 -15.63 16.12 -6.30
C LYS A 132 -15.68 17.50 -5.61
N GLU A 133 -15.60 17.52 -4.30
CA GLU A 133 -15.55 18.75 -3.51
C GLU A 133 -14.66 18.54 -2.28
N LEU A 134 -13.82 19.53 -1.95
CA LEU A 134 -12.93 19.50 -0.78
C LEU A 134 -13.28 20.68 0.11
N LYS A 135 -13.88 20.38 1.26
CA LYS A 135 -14.24 21.38 2.27
C LYS A 135 -13.21 21.40 3.38
N LYS A 136 -12.86 22.60 3.84
CA LYS A 136 -12.05 22.82 5.03
C LYS A 136 -12.92 23.49 6.09
N GLU A 137 -12.91 22.93 7.28
CA GLU A 137 -13.56 23.50 8.46
C GLU A 137 -12.55 23.53 9.61
N THR A 138 -12.40 24.67 10.28
CA THR A 138 -11.55 24.79 11.47
C THR A 138 -12.42 25.13 12.67
N ASN A 139 -12.35 24.30 13.71
CA ASN A 139 -12.96 24.56 15.00
C ASN A 139 -11.88 24.45 16.08
N ASN A 140 -11.56 25.57 16.73
CA ASN A 140 -10.48 25.70 17.70
C ASN A 140 -9.14 25.17 17.12
N ASN A 141 -8.61 24.10 17.71
CA ASN A 141 -7.36 23.45 17.35
C ASN A 141 -7.48 22.38 16.26
N ILE A 142 -8.69 22.07 15.81
CA ILE A 142 -8.96 20.99 14.88
C ILE A 142 -9.32 21.58 13.52
N THR A 143 -8.53 21.25 12.51
CA THR A 143 -8.86 21.50 11.11
C THR A 143 -9.28 20.18 10.45
N THR A 144 -10.50 20.14 9.93
CA THR A 144 -11.07 18.99 9.20
C THR A 144 -11.11 19.30 7.71
N ILE A 145 -10.55 18.40 6.92
CA ILE A 145 -10.60 18.41 5.46
C ILE A 145 -11.52 17.27 5.02
N THR A 146 -12.68 17.60 4.45
CA THR A 146 -13.69 16.64 4.00
C THR A 146 -13.69 16.56 2.48
N LEU A 147 -13.42 15.37 1.94
CA LEU A 147 -13.57 15.05 0.52
C LEU A 147 -14.97 14.48 0.29
N ILE A 148 -15.70 15.06 -0.66
CA ILE A 148 -17.09 14.72 -0.98
C ILE A 148 -17.18 14.37 -2.46
N ASN A 149 -17.60 13.15 -2.77
CA ASN A 149 -17.86 12.67 -4.12
C ASN A 149 -19.36 12.57 -4.34
N LYS A 150 -19.89 13.36 -5.27
CA LYS A 150 -21.32 13.36 -5.66
C LYS A 150 -21.47 12.62 -6.97
N TYR A 151 -22.25 11.54 -6.95
CA TYR A 151 -22.52 10.68 -8.10
C TYR A 151 -23.93 10.97 -8.61
N SER A 152 -24.02 11.54 -9.81
CA SER A 152 -25.30 11.88 -10.45
C SER A 152 -25.57 11.02 -11.68
N LEU A 153 -26.76 10.45 -11.76
CA LEU A 153 -27.18 9.60 -12.86
C LEU A 153 -27.55 10.40 -14.09
N LYS A 154 -27.26 9.82 -15.26
CA LYS A 154 -27.78 10.32 -16.54
C LYS A 154 -29.22 9.88 -16.79
N ASP A 155 -29.60 8.68 -16.36
CA ASP A 155 -30.94 8.09 -16.53
C ASP A 155 -31.50 7.67 -15.16
N LYS A 156 -32.63 8.27 -14.76
CA LYS A 156 -33.22 8.17 -13.41
C LYS A 156 -34.16 6.98 -13.22
N ASN A 157 -34.29 6.10 -14.20
CA ASN A 157 -35.35 5.08 -14.21
C ASN A 157 -35.12 3.86 -13.28
N LYS A 158 -33.91 3.66 -12.72
CA LYS A 158 -33.59 2.48 -11.86
C LYS A 158 -32.73 2.72 -10.63
N ASN A 159 -31.97 3.81 -10.57
CA ASN A 159 -31.05 4.11 -9.47
C ASN A 159 -31.21 5.58 -9.04
N SER A 160 -30.68 5.94 -7.88
CA SER A 160 -30.65 7.32 -7.39
C SER A 160 -29.23 7.89 -7.37
N ASP A 161 -29.16 9.22 -7.43
CA ASP A 161 -27.96 9.97 -7.08
C ASP A 161 -27.55 9.62 -5.64
N PHE A 162 -26.24 9.65 -5.36
CA PHE A 162 -25.74 9.46 -4.00
C PHE A 162 -24.45 10.25 -3.76
N THR A 163 -24.10 10.40 -2.49
CA THR A 163 -22.88 11.11 -2.07
C THR A 163 -22.08 10.23 -1.14
N LEU A 164 -20.77 10.19 -1.35
CA LEU A 164 -19.81 9.59 -0.42
C LEU A 164 -18.92 10.70 0.12
N SER A 165 -18.58 10.62 1.41
CA SER A 165 -17.68 11.59 2.04
C SER A 165 -16.78 10.92 3.05
N GLU A 166 -15.51 11.29 3.04
CA GLU A 166 -14.49 10.87 4.00
C GLU A 166 -13.66 12.11 4.38
N PHE A 167 -13.02 12.10 5.54
CA PHE A 167 -12.26 13.25 6.06
C PHE A 167 -10.85 12.90 6.53
N VAL A 168 -10.01 13.94 6.60
CA VAL A 168 -8.74 13.99 7.35
C VAL A 168 -8.81 15.12 8.36
N LYS A 169 -8.52 14.83 9.63
CA LYS A 169 -8.46 15.81 10.72
C LYS A 169 -7.03 16.05 11.14
N PHE A 170 -6.68 17.31 11.36
CA PHE A 170 -5.41 17.76 11.93
C PHE A 170 -5.71 18.42 13.27
N ASP A 171 -5.19 17.84 14.35
CA ASP A 171 -5.27 18.42 15.69
C ASP A 171 -3.90 18.99 16.08
N TYR A 172 -3.80 20.31 16.08
CA TYR A 172 -2.57 21.03 16.42
C TYR A 172 -2.17 20.86 17.90
N LEU A 173 -3.13 20.76 18.83
CA LEU A 173 -2.78 20.68 20.26
C LEU A 173 -2.40 19.26 20.68
N THR A 174 -2.98 18.24 20.05
CA THR A 174 -2.54 16.87 20.34
C THR A 174 -1.46 16.38 19.41
N GLN A 175 -1.20 17.10 18.31
CA GLN A 175 -0.28 16.74 17.22
C GLN A 175 -0.71 15.43 16.56
N GLN A 176 -2.01 15.25 16.36
CA GLN A 176 -2.59 14.05 15.77
C GLN A 176 -3.16 14.32 14.39
N ILE A 177 -3.03 13.33 13.51
CA ILE A 177 -3.74 13.24 12.24
C ILE A 177 -4.72 12.07 12.32
N THR A 178 -5.99 12.30 11.97
CA THR A 178 -6.99 11.24 11.89
C THR A 178 -7.56 11.16 10.49
N ILE A 179 -7.35 10.05 9.81
CA ILE A 179 -7.99 9.73 8.54
C ILE A 179 -9.21 8.86 8.86
N SER A 180 -10.39 9.35 8.51
CA SER A 180 -11.70 8.72 8.79
C SER A 180 -11.77 7.24 8.46
N SER A 181 -11.29 6.85 7.28
CA SER A 181 -11.14 5.46 6.87
C SER A 181 -10.22 5.34 5.66
N VAL A 182 -9.80 4.11 5.34
CA VAL A 182 -9.02 3.81 4.12
C VAL A 182 -9.78 4.14 2.83
N ASN A 183 -11.12 4.25 2.89
CA ASN A 183 -11.92 4.68 1.75
C ASN A 183 -11.65 6.14 1.35
N PHE A 184 -11.03 6.95 2.21
CA PHE A 184 -10.57 8.28 1.83
C PHE A 184 -9.72 8.23 0.54
N TYR A 185 -8.84 7.22 0.42
CA TYR A 185 -8.00 7.02 -0.76
C TYR A 185 -8.78 6.57 -1.99
N ASN A 186 -9.79 5.71 -1.80
CA ASN A 186 -10.70 5.30 -2.86
C ASN A 186 -11.53 6.50 -3.40
N LEU A 187 -11.80 7.51 -2.56
CA LEU A 187 -12.50 8.73 -3.01
C LEU A 187 -11.59 9.70 -3.79
N LEU A 188 -10.29 9.75 -3.47
CA LEU A 188 -9.32 10.58 -4.19
C LEU A 188 -9.21 10.11 -5.66
N ASN A 189 -9.06 8.80 -5.84
CA ASN A 189 -8.92 8.15 -7.15
C ASN A 189 -10.05 7.11 -7.32
N PRO A 190 -11.28 7.55 -7.61
CA PRO A 190 -12.40 6.64 -7.80
C PRO A 190 -12.16 5.76 -9.02
N TYR A 191 -12.60 4.51 -8.93
CA TYR A 191 -12.42 3.50 -9.97
C TYR A 191 -12.81 4.02 -11.36
N GLU A 192 -11.86 3.95 -12.28
CA GLU A 192 -12.09 4.17 -13.70
C GLU A 192 -12.69 2.91 -14.34
N ASP A 193 -13.41 3.10 -15.45
CA ASP A 193 -14.00 1.99 -16.20
C ASP A 193 -12.91 1.07 -16.76
N GLU A 194 -12.99 -0.21 -16.43
CA GLU A 194 -12.30 -1.24 -17.19
C GLU A 194 -13.34 -1.98 -18.02
N THR A 195 -13.38 -1.68 -19.32
CA THR A 195 -14.42 -2.16 -20.24
C THR A 195 -14.59 -3.68 -20.23
N ASN A 196 -13.52 -4.43 -19.92
CA ASN A 196 -13.50 -5.89 -19.87
C ASN A 196 -13.82 -6.49 -18.49
N LEU A 197 -14.05 -5.67 -17.47
CA LEU A 197 -14.44 -6.09 -16.13
C LEU A 197 -15.83 -5.59 -15.77
N GLU A 198 -16.53 -6.37 -14.96
CA GLU A 198 -17.79 -6.05 -14.33
C GLU A 198 -17.60 -6.10 -12.81
N TYR A 199 -17.77 -4.97 -12.12
CA TYR A 199 -17.64 -4.87 -10.67
C TYR A 199 -19.02 -5.09 -10.03
N LYS A 200 -19.34 -6.37 -9.76
CA LYS A 200 -20.64 -6.78 -9.21
C LYS A 200 -20.89 -6.23 -7.82
N TYR A 201 -19.86 -6.19 -6.99
CA TYR A 201 -20.00 -5.86 -5.59
C TYR A 201 -18.69 -5.35 -4.99
N SER A 202 -18.79 -4.29 -4.20
CA SER A 202 -17.74 -3.85 -3.29
C SER A 202 -18.36 -3.55 -1.93
N LYS A 203 -17.84 -4.16 -0.87
CA LYS A 203 -18.27 -3.87 0.51
C LYS A 203 -17.08 -3.73 1.43
N THR A 204 -16.99 -2.57 2.08
CA THR A 204 -16.17 -2.36 3.27
C THR A 204 -16.90 -2.95 4.49
N LEU A 205 -16.27 -3.86 5.22
CA LEU A 205 -16.83 -4.46 6.43
C LEU A 205 -16.59 -3.57 7.66
N ASP A 206 -15.41 -2.98 7.74
CA ASP A 206 -14.94 -2.21 8.89
C ASP A 206 -14.45 -0.82 8.43
N LYS A 207 -14.84 0.22 9.16
CA LYS A 207 -14.47 1.63 8.89
C LYS A 207 -13.73 2.23 10.08
N ASN A 208 -12.67 1.57 10.51
CA ASN A 208 -11.81 2.09 11.56
C ASN A 208 -10.94 3.22 11.01
N PRO A 209 -10.84 4.35 11.74
CA PRO A 209 -9.96 5.44 11.35
C PRO A 209 -8.49 5.06 11.53
N LEU A 210 -7.62 5.64 10.71
CA LEU A 210 -6.19 5.66 10.96
C LEU A 210 -5.85 6.90 11.80
N ILE A 211 -5.41 6.67 13.04
CA ILE A 211 -5.03 7.72 13.98
C ILE A 211 -3.51 7.71 14.13
N ILE A 212 -2.88 8.84 13.81
CA ILE A 212 -1.42 8.99 13.81
C ILE A 212 -1.04 10.05 14.84
N ASP A 213 -0.31 9.65 15.89
CA ASP A 213 0.31 10.57 16.85
C ASP A 213 1.69 10.99 16.33
N LEU A 214 1.81 12.25 15.87
CA LEU A 214 3.06 12.76 15.31
C LEU A 214 4.14 12.97 16.37
N ASN A 215 3.76 13.14 17.64
CA ASN A 215 4.75 13.27 18.73
C ASN A 215 5.62 12.02 18.84
N LYS A 216 5.06 10.84 18.53
CA LYS A 216 5.80 9.57 18.51
C LYS A 216 7.02 9.61 17.60
N TYR A 217 6.94 10.40 16.53
CA TYR A 217 7.97 10.51 15.50
C TYR A 217 8.72 11.84 15.56
N ASN A 218 8.55 12.68 16.59
CA ASN A 218 9.10 14.05 16.62
C ASN A 218 8.77 14.86 15.34
N ILE A 219 7.58 14.66 14.79
CA ILE A 219 7.04 15.43 13.66
C ILE A 219 6.03 16.42 14.24
N TYR A 220 6.04 17.65 13.74
CA TYR A 220 5.24 18.73 14.31
C TYR A 220 4.34 19.40 13.28
N ILE A 221 3.15 19.77 13.74
CA ILE A 221 2.20 20.70 13.12
C ILE A 221 2.44 22.05 13.80
N PHE A 222 2.76 23.07 13.02
CA PHE A 222 2.82 24.44 13.51
C PHE A 222 1.54 25.20 13.17
N ASN A 223 1.19 26.17 13.99
CA ASN A 223 0.07 27.09 13.76
C ASN A 223 0.57 28.53 13.87
N LYS A 224 0.63 29.23 12.72
CA LYS A 224 0.99 30.65 12.66
C LYS A 224 -0.14 31.42 12.01
N ASN A 225 -0.63 32.44 12.70
CA ASN A 225 -1.71 33.30 12.20
C ASN A 225 -2.94 32.50 11.73
N ASN A 226 -3.33 31.47 12.51
CA ASN A 226 -4.42 30.53 12.19
C ASN A 226 -4.22 29.67 10.92
N GLN A 227 -2.99 29.58 10.43
CA GLN A 227 -2.60 28.69 9.34
C GLN A 227 -1.74 27.55 9.86
N LEU A 228 -2.11 26.33 9.47
CA LEU A 228 -1.34 25.13 9.82
C LEU A 228 -0.19 24.93 8.83
N TYR A 229 0.99 24.60 9.35
CA TYR A 229 2.16 24.22 8.57
C TYR A 229 2.64 22.84 8.97
N LEU A 230 2.90 21.99 7.98
CA LEU A 230 3.40 20.63 8.16
C LEU A 230 4.53 20.35 7.18
N PRO A 231 5.40 19.35 7.44
CA PRO A 231 6.37 18.93 6.46
C PRO A 231 5.69 18.52 5.15
N LEU A 232 6.22 18.99 4.02
CA LEU A 232 5.68 18.71 2.68
C LEU A 232 5.52 17.20 2.44
N LEU A 233 6.52 16.41 2.86
CA LEU A 233 6.52 14.96 2.70
C LEU A 233 5.46 14.26 3.56
N VAL A 234 5.16 14.81 4.74
CA VAL A 234 4.09 14.27 5.60
C VAL A 234 2.73 14.51 4.97
N LEU A 235 2.50 15.70 4.40
CA LEU A 235 1.28 15.99 3.65
C LEU A 235 1.16 15.12 2.39
N ASN A 236 2.25 14.99 1.63
CA ASN A 236 2.30 14.07 0.50
C ASN A 236 1.93 12.65 0.90
N GLN A 237 2.49 12.14 1.99
CA GLN A 237 2.20 10.79 2.45
C GLN A 237 0.76 10.66 2.98
N VAL A 238 0.23 11.65 3.70
CA VAL A 238 -1.15 11.59 4.22
C VAL A 238 -2.18 11.55 3.10
N PHE A 239 -2.03 12.39 2.06
CA PHE A 239 -3.02 12.52 1.00
C PHE A 239 -2.74 11.61 -0.20
N LEU A 240 -1.48 11.41 -0.60
CA LEU A 240 -1.13 10.74 -1.86
C LEU A 240 -0.47 9.36 -1.65
N THR A 241 -0.45 8.78 -0.45
CA THR A 241 0.17 7.45 -0.21
C THR A 241 -0.30 6.33 -1.16
N GLU A 242 -1.59 6.34 -1.52
CA GLU A 242 -2.20 5.36 -2.42
C GLU A 242 -2.37 5.90 -3.85
N SER A 243 -1.85 7.09 -4.15
CA SER A 243 -1.91 7.72 -5.47
C SER A 243 -0.76 7.29 -6.37
N GLU A 244 -1.06 7.12 -7.66
CA GLU A 244 -0.06 6.95 -8.73
C GLU A 244 0.60 8.27 -9.13
N THR A 245 0.03 9.40 -8.70
CA THR A 245 0.63 10.72 -8.82
C THR A 245 1.28 11.13 -7.51
N GLN A 246 2.52 11.61 -7.57
CA GLN A 246 3.33 12.01 -6.42
C GLN A 246 3.92 13.40 -6.62
N ILE A 247 4.35 14.03 -5.53
CA ILE A 247 5.11 15.28 -5.57
C ILE A 247 6.57 15.09 -5.16
N TYR A 248 7.47 15.84 -5.78
CA TYR A 248 8.90 15.82 -5.49
C TYR A 248 9.47 17.25 -5.52
N PHE A 249 9.99 17.73 -4.39
CA PHE A 249 10.66 19.01 -4.32
C PHE A 249 12.17 18.82 -4.40
N ASN A 250 12.81 19.38 -5.43
CA ASN A 250 14.25 19.20 -5.65
C ASN A 250 15.12 20.34 -5.10
N ASN A 251 14.62 21.10 -4.12
CA ASN A 251 15.22 22.35 -3.60
C ASN A 251 15.24 23.55 -4.57
N LYS A 252 14.60 23.44 -5.75
CA LYS A 252 14.43 24.56 -6.71
C LYS A 252 13.02 24.63 -7.28
N ASP A 253 12.48 23.49 -7.70
CA ASP A 253 11.14 23.36 -8.24
C ASP A 253 10.41 22.20 -7.53
N LEU A 254 9.09 22.33 -7.40
CA LEU A 254 8.22 21.25 -6.98
C LEU A 254 7.62 20.60 -8.22
N PHE A 255 7.88 19.31 -8.39
CA PHE A 255 7.38 18.51 -9.50
C PHE A 255 6.19 17.67 -9.07
N VAL A 256 5.22 17.54 -9.96
CA VAL A 256 4.18 16.50 -9.92
C VAL A 256 4.48 15.49 -11.02
N PHE A 257 4.51 14.20 -10.69
CA PHE A 257 4.92 13.13 -11.61
C PHE A 257 4.16 11.84 -11.36
N GLU A 258 4.12 10.95 -12.36
CA GLU A 258 3.52 9.63 -12.25
C GLU A 258 4.56 8.57 -11.83
N VAL A 259 4.10 7.66 -10.99
CA VAL A 259 4.89 6.56 -10.43
C VAL A 259 5.49 5.67 -11.53
N PHE A 260 4.75 5.45 -12.62
CA PHE A 260 5.17 4.54 -13.68
C PHE A 260 6.36 5.05 -14.50
N ASP A 261 6.54 6.36 -14.60
CA ASP A 261 7.68 6.97 -15.28
C ASP A 261 9.03 6.56 -14.69
N LEU A 262 9.06 6.20 -13.40
CA LEU A 262 10.29 5.77 -12.75
C LEU A 262 10.61 4.28 -12.98
N TYR A 263 9.62 3.48 -13.41
CA TYR A 263 9.83 2.07 -13.75
C TYR A 263 10.37 1.88 -15.16
N ASP A 264 10.20 2.85 -16.06
CA ASP A 264 10.80 2.74 -17.38
C ASP A 264 12.33 2.81 -17.28
N HIS A 265 12.99 1.78 -17.78
CA HIS A 265 14.45 1.69 -17.86
C HIS A 265 14.98 2.29 -19.16
N ARG A 266 14.11 2.51 -20.16
CA ARG A 266 14.46 3.08 -21.47
C ARG A 266 14.26 4.59 -21.50
N ASN A 267 13.34 5.12 -20.70
CA ASN A 267 13.11 6.55 -20.55
C ASN A 267 13.60 7.04 -19.17
N ASN A 268 14.55 7.98 -19.18
CA ASN A 268 15.09 8.60 -17.97
C ASN A 268 14.73 10.08 -17.84
N GLU A 269 13.79 10.59 -18.64
CA GLU A 269 13.42 12.00 -18.65
C GLU A 269 12.90 12.46 -17.28
N THR A 270 11.93 11.75 -16.70
CA THR A 270 11.38 12.07 -15.37
C THR A 270 12.49 12.04 -14.32
N LYS A 271 13.31 10.98 -14.27
CA LYS A 271 14.47 10.89 -13.36
C LYS A 271 15.43 12.07 -13.52
N THR A 272 15.68 12.51 -14.75
CA THR A 272 16.54 13.64 -15.09
C THR A 272 15.96 14.95 -14.58
N LYS A 273 14.66 15.20 -14.80
CA LYS A 273 13.98 16.42 -14.33
C LYS A 273 13.95 16.50 -12.81
N LEU A 274 13.56 15.41 -12.13
CA LEU A 274 13.57 15.34 -10.66
C LEU A 274 14.97 15.60 -10.10
N SER A 275 15.99 15.15 -10.80
CA SER A 275 17.39 15.31 -10.41
C SER A 275 18.08 16.54 -11.04
N SER A 276 17.34 17.49 -11.58
CA SER A 276 17.92 18.64 -12.30
C SER A 276 18.64 19.65 -11.40
N ASN A 277 18.30 19.69 -10.10
CA ASN A 277 18.95 20.53 -9.10
C ASN A 277 19.79 19.68 -8.13
N LYS A 278 20.62 18.79 -8.71
CA LYS A 278 21.56 17.96 -7.96
C LYS A 278 22.54 18.82 -7.16
N GLN A 279 22.80 18.45 -5.90
CA GLN A 279 23.74 19.19 -5.03
C GLN A 279 24.70 18.23 -4.31
N ASP A 280 25.98 18.61 -4.23
CA ASP A 280 26.98 17.89 -3.41
C ASP A 280 27.05 18.53 -2.03
N THR A 281 25.98 18.40 -1.25
CA THR A 281 25.87 18.95 0.10
C THR A 281 25.71 17.83 1.12
N GLU A 282 26.26 18.06 2.32
CA GLU A 282 26.05 17.13 3.44
C GLU A 282 24.66 17.34 4.05
N LEU A 283 23.98 16.24 4.35
CA LEU A 283 22.74 16.27 5.12
C LEU A 283 23.03 16.84 6.52
N SER A 284 22.25 17.83 6.95
CA SER A 284 22.35 18.32 8.33
C SER A 284 21.89 17.27 9.33
N ASN A 285 22.36 17.38 10.57
CA ASN A 285 21.99 16.43 11.61
C ASN A 285 20.47 16.42 11.88
N ASP A 286 19.82 17.58 11.83
CA ASP A 286 18.36 17.66 11.97
C ASP A 286 17.64 16.93 10.83
N LEU A 287 18.10 17.06 9.58
CA LEU A 287 17.49 16.37 8.44
C LEU A 287 17.73 14.85 8.47
N LYS A 288 18.88 14.39 9.00
CA LYS A 288 19.11 12.96 9.25
C LYS A 288 18.19 12.41 10.33
N GLU A 289 18.01 13.15 11.43
CA GLU A 289 17.09 12.77 12.49
C GLU A 289 15.65 12.73 11.96
N PHE A 290 15.24 13.73 11.16
CA PHE A 290 13.95 13.71 10.48
C PHE A 290 13.83 12.55 9.50
N SER A 291 14.88 12.18 8.77
CA SER A 291 14.88 11.03 7.87
C SER A 291 14.62 9.72 8.61
N TYR A 292 15.29 9.51 9.74
CA TYR A 292 15.06 8.37 10.63
C TYR A 292 13.60 8.34 11.13
N ASN A 293 13.12 9.47 11.65
CA ASN A 293 11.78 9.61 12.20
C ASN A 293 10.68 9.46 11.14
N TYR A 294 10.91 9.98 9.93
CA TYR A 294 10.00 9.86 8.80
C TYR A 294 9.90 8.41 8.32
N LEU A 295 11.01 7.66 8.28
CA LEU A 295 10.97 6.22 7.99
C LEU A 295 10.15 5.45 9.04
N TRP A 296 10.27 5.83 10.32
CA TRP A 296 9.45 5.25 11.37
C TRP A 296 7.96 5.56 11.17
N PHE A 297 7.62 6.82 10.92
CA PHE A 297 6.26 7.26 10.58
C PHE A 297 5.71 6.52 9.35
N LEU A 298 6.51 6.38 8.29
CA LEU A 298 6.12 5.73 7.05
C LEU A 298 5.79 4.24 7.28
N LEU A 299 6.71 3.51 7.91
CA LEU A 299 6.56 2.07 8.10
C LEU A 299 5.42 1.74 9.07
N ASP A 300 5.27 2.51 10.14
CA ASP A 300 4.30 2.17 11.18
C ASP A 300 2.84 2.43 10.77
N ASN A 301 2.61 3.40 9.87
CA ASN A 301 1.26 3.84 9.50
C ASN A 301 0.86 3.46 8.07
N PHE A 302 1.80 3.34 7.13
CA PHE A 302 1.50 3.20 5.69
C PHE A 302 2.17 2.02 5.00
N TYR A 303 2.73 1.09 5.77
CA TYR A 303 3.31 -0.14 5.24
C TYR A 303 2.59 -1.36 5.86
N PRO A 304 2.23 -2.39 5.06
CA PRO A 304 1.30 -3.41 5.51
C PRO A 304 2.02 -4.62 6.13
N LEU A 305 3.34 -4.74 5.93
CA LEU A 305 4.11 -5.94 6.21
C LEU A 305 4.86 -5.84 7.52
N LYS A 306 4.14 -5.94 8.64
CA LYS A 306 4.76 -6.06 9.96
C LYS A 306 5.38 -7.44 10.10
N GLN A 307 6.67 -7.50 10.46
CA GLN A 307 7.31 -8.77 10.80
C GLN A 307 6.72 -9.27 12.13
N GLU A 308 6.41 -10.57 12.24
CA GLU A 308 5.56 -11.19 13.27
C GLU A 308 5.92 -10.89 14.74
N ASN A 309 7.11 -10.33 15.03
CA ASN A 309 7.54 -9.97 16.39
C ASN A 309 8.37 -8.66 16.47
N LYS A 310 8.28 -7.76 15.48
CA LYS A 310 9.12 -6.54 15.48
C LYS A 310 8.34 -5.26 15.30
N ASN A 311 8.48 -4.36 16.26
CA ASN A 311 8.17 -2.95 16.08
C ASN A 311 9.18 -2.33 15.10
N TYR A 312 8.73 -1.46 14.20
CA TYR A 312 9.63 -0.75 13.28
C TYR A 312 10.63 0.15 13.98
N LYS A 313 10.35 0.62 15.20
CA LYS A 313 11.36 1.35 15.98
C LYS A 313 12.61 0.50 16.22
N ASP A 314 12.44 -0.70 16.76
CA ASP A 314 13.55 -1.61 17.08
C ASP A 314 14.26 -2.09 15.81
N TYR A 315 13.52 -2.20 14.70
CA TYR A 315 14.09 -2.44 13.39
C TYR A 315 15.01 -1.30 12.95
N LEU A 316 14.55 -0.05 13.04
CA LEU A 316 15.29 1.14 12.61
C LEU A 316 16.49 1.45 13.51
N GLU A 317 16.39 1.22 14.83
CA GLU A 317 17.49 1.47 15.78
C GLU A 317 18.78 0.72 15.39
N LYS A 318 18.68 -0.44 14.73
CA LYS A 318 19.84 -1.21 14.21
C LYS A 318 20.69 -0.45 13.19
N TYR A 319 20.09 0.51 12.49
CA TYR A 319 20.74 1.30 11.44
C TYR A 319 21.01 2.74 11.86
N LYS A 320 20.57 3.14 13.07
CA LYS A 320 20.54 4.56 13.47
C LYS A 320 21.93 5.20 13.44
N LYS A 321 22.96 4.51 13.93
CA LYS A 321 24.33 5.02 13.93
C LYS A 321 24.80 5.37 12.52
N GLU A 322 24.59 4.47 11.56
CA GLU A 322 24.99 4.64 10.18
C GLU A 322 24.08 5.65 9.44
N LEU A 323 22.78 5.69 9.76
CA LEU A 323 21.86 6.73 9.26
C LEU A 323 22.24 8.14 9.74
N MET A 324 22.86 8.28 10.91
CA MET A 324 23.38 9.57 11.39
C MET A 324 24.75 9.94 10.80
N SER A 325 25.41 9.01 10.09
CA SER A 325 26.71 9.25 9.44
C SER A 325 26.59 10.18 8.21
N ASN A 326 27.72 10.50 7.59
CA ASN A 326 27.78 11.37 6.40
C ASN A 326 27.92 10.56 5.10
N LYS A 327 27.49 11.17 3.98
CA LYS A 327 27.79 10.73 2.60
C LYS A 327 27.47 9.24 2.39
N LEU A 328 28.41 8.50 1.78
CA LEU A 328 28.32 7.09 1.44
C LEU A 328 27.73 6.20 2.55
N ASN A 329 28.12 6.39 3.81
CA ASN A 329 27.65 5.53 4.90
C ASN A 329 26.15 5.70 5.17
N HIS A 330 25.65 6.94 5.12
CA HIS A 330 24.21 7.23 5.27
C HIS A 330 23.40 6.55 4.16
N PHE A 331 23.83 6.68 2.90
CA PHE A 331 23.11 6.12 1.76
C PHE A 331 23.20 4.60 1.69
N LYS A 332 24.35 4.02 2.04
CA LYS A 332 24.50 2.56 2.20
C LYS A 332 23.57 2.02 3.27
N ALA A 333 23.49 2.68 4.43
CA ALA A 333 22.58 2.30 5.51
C ALA A 333 21.12 2.38 5.07
N THR A 334 20.74 3.44 4.37
CA THR A 334 19.38 3.59 3.83
C THR A 334 19.06 2.49 2.82
N ASN A 335 19.95 2.19 1.88
CA ASN A 335 19.76 1.10 0.90
C ASN A 335 19.64 -0.27 1.60
N LEU A 336 20.53 -0.54 2.56
CA LEU A 336 20.53 -1.80 3.32
C LEU A 336 19.26 -1.94 4.16
N LEU A 337 18.82 -0.88 4.84
CA LEU A 337 17.56 -0.85 5.60
C LEU A 337 16.35 -1.13 4.71
N ILE A 338 16.25 -0.49 3.54
CA ILE A 338 15.13 -0.76 2.63
C ILE A 338 15.15 -2.21 2.15
N ARG A 339 16.34 -2.74 1.86
CA ARG A 339 16.53 -4.12 1.42
C ARG A 339 16.23 -5.14 2.53
N ASP A 340 16.59 -4.83 3.77
CA ASP A 340 16.42 -5.72 4.93
C ASP A 340 14.99 -5.78 5.47
N LEU A 341 14.07 -4.95 4.94
CA LEU A 341 12.64 -5.16 5.10
C LEU A 341 12.21 -6.53 4.57
N ASN A 342 13.03 -7.11 3.67
CA ASN A 342 12.87 -8.45 3.12
C ASN A 342 11.53 -8.63 2.39
N ASP A 343 11.12 -7.56 1.71
CA ASP A 343 9.94 -7.47 0.84
C ASP A 343 10.40 -7.31 -0.61
N ILE A 344 9.99 -8.22 -1.48
CA ILE A 344 10.37 -8.25 -2.90
C ILE A 344 9.77 -7.05 -3.66
N HIS A 345 8.65 -6.46 -3.20
CA HIS A 345 8.08 -5.24 -3.78
C HIS A 345 8.85 -3.98 -3.40
N THR A 346 9.57 -4.00 -2.28
CA THR A 346 10.18 -2.81 -1.71
C THR A 346 11.63 -2.64 -2.18
N LYS A 347 11.92 -1.54 -2.88
CA LYS A 347 13.25 -1.25 -3.43
C LYS A 347 13.45 0.23 -3.72
N VAL A 348 14.70 0.66 -3.82
CA VAL A 348 15.05 2.01 -4.29
C VAL A 348 14.85 2.10 -5.81
N LEU A 349 14.20 3.17 -6.27
CA LEU A 349 14.04 3.50 -7.70
C LEU A 349 14.88 4.70 -8.14
N LEU A 350 15.11 5.64 -7.23
CA LEU A 350 15.97 6.80 -7.45
C LEU A 350 16.87 6.96 -6.21
N GLN A 351 18.19 6.90 -6.42
CA GLN A 351 19.15 7.29 -5.39
C GLN A 351 19.06 8.80 -5.16
N SER A 352 19.47 9.27 -3.99
CA SER A 352 19.41 10.70 -3.65
C SER A 352 20.15 11.51 -4.71
N PRO A 353 19.46 12.40 -5.45
CA PRO A 353 20.15 13.34 -6.31
C PRO A 353 20.51 14.62 -5.55
N LEU A 354 19.96 14.83 -4.35
CA LEU A 354 20.05 16.10 -3.64
C LEU A 354 21.31 16.20 -2.78
N TYR A 355 21.92 15.07 -2.45
CA TYR A 355 22.99 14.99 -1.48
C TYR A 355 23.99 13.92 -1.92
N ASP A 356 25.29 14.23 -1.82
CA ASP A 356 26.44 13.36 -2.20
C ASP A 356 26.49 12.97 -3.69
N LEU A 357 27.18 13.80 -4.50
CA LEU A 357 27.35 13.55 -5.95
C LEU A 357 28.53 12.64 -6.28
N LYS A 358 29.37 12.31 -5.30
CA LYS A 358 30.61 11.57 -5.52
C LYS A 358 30.42 10.06 -5.39
N THR A 359 29.36 9.64 -4.72
CA THR A 359 28.98 8.24 -4.59
C THR A 359 28.39 7.72 -5.89
N LYS A 360 28.95 6.63 -6.43
CA LYS A 360 28.37 5.95 -7.59
C LYS A 360 27.24 5.03 -7.13
N ASN A 361 26.23 4.83 -7.98
CA ASN A 361 25.11 3.95 -7.66
C ASN A 361 25.56 2.52 -7.38
N GLU A 362 26.63 2.06 -8.02
CA GLU A 362 27.22 0.73 -7.82
C GLU A 362 27.75 0.55 -6.38
N ASP A 363 28.28 1.62 -5.78
CA ASP A 363 28.79 1.60 -4.41
C ASP A 363 27.68 1.44 -3.37
N LEU A 364 26.43 1.72 -3.75
CA LEU A 364 25.24 1.61 -2.91
C LEU A 364 24.53 0.26 -3.04
N LEU A 365 24.95 -0.58 -3.99
CA LEU A 365 24.34 -1.88 -4.21
C LEU A 365 24.59 -2.82 -3.03
N VAL A 366 23.51 -3.47 -2.58
CA VAL A 366 23.61 -4.53 -1.58
C VAL A 366 24.02 -5.83 -2.27
N LYS A 367 25.02 -6.52 -1.71
CA LYS A 367 25.52 -7.80 -2.25
C LYS A 367 24.48 -8.91 -2.05
N GLU A 368 23.81 -9.32 -3.13
CA GLU A 368 22.75 -10.34 -3.08
C GLU A 368 23.25 -11.79 -3.12
N SER A 369 24.47 -12.05 -3.63
CA SER A 369 24.94 -13.42 -3.90
C SER A 369 25.11 -14.31 -2.66
N ILE A 370 25.26 -13.72 -1.48
CA ILE A 370 25.48 -14.42 -0.20
C ILE A 370 24.23 -14.49 0.68
N ARG A 371 23.10 -13.92 0.23
CA ARG A 371 21.90 -13.76 1.07
C ARG A 371 20.96 -14.94 0.89
N THR A 372 20.44 -15.44 2.01
CA THR A 372 19.55 -16.61 2.10
C THR A 372 18.14 -16.24 2.59
N ASP A 373 17.84 -14.95 2.70
CA ASP A 373 16.51 -14.46 3.02
C ASP A 373 15.56 -14.50 1.81
N ARG A 374 14.33 -14.00 1.97
CA ARG A 374 13.26 -14.11 0.95
C ARG A 374 13.68 -13.48 -0.37
N VAL A 375 14.23 -12.27 -0.34
CA VAL A 375 14.66 -11.55 -1.55
C VAL A 375 15.89 -12.23 -2.18
N GLY A 376 16.87 -12.65 -1.38
CA GLY A 376 18.07 -13.34 -1.87
C GLY A 376 17.74 -14.67 -2.55
N ASN A 377 16.89 -15.48 -1.91
CA ASN A 377 16.42 -16.75 -2.46
C ASN A 377 15.59 -16.55 -3.73
N PHE A 378 14.72 -15.54 -3.79
CA PHE A 378 13.99 -15.19 -5.00
C PHE A 378 14.93 -15.01 -6.20
N ARG A 379 16.00 -14.22 -6.02
CA ARG A 379 17.00 -13.98 -7.08
C ARG A 379 17.82 -15.21 -7.43
N LYS A 380 18.12 -16.06 -6.45
CA LYS A 380 18.80 -17.34 -6.67
C LYS A 380 17.94 -18.27 -7.55
N TYR A 381 16.70 -18.51 -7.15
CA TYR A 381 15.78 -19.38 -7.88
C TYR A 381 15.44 -18.84 -9.26
N GLU A 382 15.38 -17.51 -9.41
CA GLU A 382 15.18 -16.85 -10.71
C GLU A 382 16.27 -17.23 -11.72
N ARG A 383 17.54 -17.17 -11.31
CA ARG A 383 18.66 -17.55 -12.18
C ARG A 383 18.63 -19.04 -12.56
N GLU A 384 18.31 -19.89 -11.59
CA GLU A 384 18.24 -21.34 -11.82
C GLU A 384 17.09 -21.68 -12.79
N LEU A 385 15.89 -21.13 -12.58
CA LEU A 385 14.73 -21.38 -13.43
C LEU A 385 14.92 -20.84 -14.86
N ILE A 386 15.56 -19.67 -15.03
CA ILE A 386 15.90 -19.16 -16.37
C ILE A 386 16.79 -20.16 -17.11
N ARG A 387 17.82 -20.70 -16.42
CA ARG A 387 18.71 -21.72 -16.99
C ARG A 387 17.96 -22.99 -17.37
N GLU A 388 17.11 -23.51 -16.49
CA GLU A 388 16.34 -24.73 -16.78
C GLU A 388 15.29 -24.52 -17.89
N SER A 389 14.81 -23.29 -18.10
CA SER A 389 13.81 -23.00 -19.12
C SER A 389 14.34 -23.00 -20.56
N GLY A 390 15.67 -22.93 -20.74
CA GLY A 390 16.31 -22.87 -22.06
C GLY A 390 15.73 -21.77 -22.96
N ASP A 391 15.50 -22.10 -24.23
CA ASP A 391 15.02 -21.16 -25.26
C ASP A 391 13.48 -21.08 -25.35
N LEU A 392 12.74 -21.53 -24.34
CA LEU A 392 11.28 -21.54 -24.36
C LEU A 392 10.70 -20.12 -24.45
N MET A 393 9.98 -19.81 -25.52
CA MET A 393 9.36 -18.50 -25.74
C MET A 393 7.88 -18.50 -25.34
N GLU A 394 7.33 -17.33 -25.04
CA GLU A 394 5.92 -17.16 -24.65
C GLU A 394 4.93 -17.54 -25.75
N LYS A 395 5.35 -17.38 -27.01
CA LYS A 395 4.55 -17.77 -28.20
C LYS A 395 4.43 -19.29 -28.38
N ASP A 396 5.33 -20.07 -27.76
CA ASP A 396 5.39 -21.51 -28.00
C ASP A 396 4.34 -22.23 -27.16
N ILE A 397 3.47 -23.02 -27.81
CA ILE A 397 2.55 -23.92 -27.11
C ILE A 397 3.24 -25.27 -26.98
N ARG A 398 3.41 -25.75 -25.75
CA ARG A 398 3.94 -27.11 -25.50
C ARG A 398 2.79 -28.10 -25.35
N TYR A 399 3.03 -29.36 -25.71
CA TYR A 399 2.04 -30.43 -25.63
C TYR A 399 2.62 -31.63 -24.88
N THR A 400 1.81 -32.26 -24.03
CA THR A 400 2.18 -33.55 -23.41
C THR A 400 2.25 -34.64 -24.47
N LYS A 401 3.03 -35.71 -24.25
CA LYS A 401 3.23 -36.78 -25.23
C LYS A 401 1.94 -37.48 -25.65
N ASP A 402 0.96 -37.54 -24.75
CA ASP A 402 -0.37 -38.10 -25.02
C ASP A 402 -1.31 -37.16 -25.79
N ASN A 403 -0.87 -35.93 -26.12
CA ASN A 403 -1.62 -34.88 -26.79
C ASN A 403 -2.97 -34.54 -26.12
N LYS A 404 -3.11 -34.77 -24.80
CA LYS A 404 -4.32 -34.40 -24.05
C LYS A 404 -4.21 -33.06 -23.33
N THR A 405 -2.99 -32.57 -23.13
CA THR A 405 -2.72 -31.35 -22.37
C THR A 405 -1.86 -30.39 -23.18
N ALA A 406 -2.34 -29.16 -23.33
CA ALA A 406 -1.57 -28.05 -23.89
C ALA A 406 -1.05 -27.14 -22.75
N ILE A 407 0.10 -26.51 -22.95
CA ILE A 407 0.76 -25.66 -21.96
C ILE A 407 1.08 -24.32 -22.61
N ILE A 408 0.53 -23.25 -22.04
CA ILE A 408 0.73 -21.86 -22.47
C ILE A 408 1.60 -21.17 -21.43
N LYS A 409 2.78 -20.70 -21.85
CA LYS A 409 3.69 -19.92 -21.00
C LYS A 409 3.19 -18.48 -20.89
N ILE A 410 3.32 -17.87 -19.72
CA ILE A 410 2.93 -16.48 -19.44
C ILE A 410 4.02 -15.84 -18.57
N ASN A 411 4.92 -15.04 -19.14
CA ASN A 411 6.04 -14.45 -18.37
C ASN A 411 5.67 -13.15 -17.65
N ILE A 412 4.69 -12.43 -18.18
CA ILE A 412 4.16 -11.20 -17.60
C ILE A 412 2.69 -11.10 -17.92
N ILE A 413 1.88 -10.61 -16.98
CA ILE A 413 0.46 -10.38 -17.21
C ILE A 413 0.28 -8.91 -17.65
N SER A 414 0.04 -8.67 -18.93
CA SER A 414 -0.26 -7.34 -19.48
C SER A 414 -1.51 -7.39 -20.38
N ARG A 415 -1.91 -6.25 -20.95
CA ARG A 415 -2.98 -6.23 -21.97
C ARG A 415 -2.59 -7.03 -23.22
N ASP A 416 -1.34 -6.97 -23.64
CA ASP A 416 -0.84 -7.70 -24.81
C ASP A 416 -0.88 -9.22 -24.58
N THR A 417 -0.54 -9.66 -23.36
CA THR A 417 -0.59 -11.07 -22.97
C THR A 417 -2.00 -11.64 -23.12
N ILE A 418 -3.05 -10.87 -22.82
CA ILE A 418 -4.44 -11.33 -22.95
C ILE A 418 -4.74 -11.71 -24.41
N ALA A 419 -4.37 -10.84 -25.36
CA ALA A 419 -4.58 -11.11 -26.78
C ALA A 419 -3.75 -12.31 -27.27
N GLY A 420 -2.50 -12.44 -26.84
CA GLY A 420 -1.62 -13.57 -27.17
C GLY A 420 -2.19 -14.91 -26.68
N VAL A 421 -2.61 -14.97 -25.40
CA VAL A 421 -3.20 -16.17 -24.80
C VAL A 421 -4.50 -16.56 -25.51
N LYS A 422 -5.34 -15.59 -25.88
CA LYS A 422 -6.57 -15.85 -26.65
C LYS A 422 -6.27 -16.62 -27.94
N LYS A 423 -5.29 -16.14 -28.72
CA LYS A 423 -4.90 -16.76 -29.98
C LYS A 423 -4.42 -18.20 -29.78
N GLN A 424 -3.63 -18.45 -28.74
CA GLN A 424 -3.16 -19.80 -28.41
C GLN A 424 -4.31 -20.72 -27.98
N LEU A 425 -5.26 -20.23 -27.18
CA LEU A 425 -6.46 -20.98 -26.79
C LEU A 425 -7.35 -21.32 -27.99
N GLU A 426 -7.49 -20.42 -28.96
CA GLU A 426 -8.21 -20.67 -30.21
C GLU A 426 -7.51 -21.75 -31.04
N GLU A 427 -6.17 -21.71 -31.16
CA GLU A 427 -5.40 -22.75 -31.84
C GLU A 427 -5.60 -24.13 -31.19
N ILE A 428 -5.52 -24.19 -29.85
CA ILE A 428 -5.73 -25.43 -29.09
C ILE A 428 -7.15 -25.96 -29.29
N LYS A 429 -8.16 -25.08 -29.23
CA LYS A 429 -9.57 -25.44 -29.43
C LYS A 429 -9.81 -26.02 -30.81
N ASN A 430 -9.22 -25.42 -31.85
CA ASN A 430 -9.41 -25.86 -33.24
C ASN A 430 -8.81 -27.25 -33.51
N LYS A 431 -7.81 -27.69 -32.74
CA LYS A 431 -7.24 -29.05 -32.85
C LYS A 431 -8.15 -30.13 -32.27
N ASN A 432 -9.11 -29.79 -31.39
CA ASN A 432 -10.12 -30.68 -30.81
C ASN A 432 -9.60 -31.98 -30.12
N THR A 433 -8.30 -32.05 -29.81
CA THR A 433 -7.67 -33.20 -29.12
C THR A 433 -7.40 -32.94 -27.63
N PHE A 434 -7.28 -31.67 -27.25
CA PHE A 434 -6.85 -31.28 -25.90
C PHE A 434 -8.04 -31.15 -24.95
N LYS A 435 -7.91 -31.76 -23.77
CA LYS A 435 -8.90 -31.68 -22.68
C LYS A 435 -8.45 -30.71 -21.59
N ASN A 436 -7.13 -30.58 -21.42
CA ASN A 436 -6.53 -29.77 -20.37
C ASN A 436 -5.69 -28.63 -20.96
N VAL A 437 -5.69 -27.50 -20.28
CA VAL A 437 -4.76 -26.40 -20.54
C VAL A 437 -4.05 -26.03 -19.25
N ILE A 438 -2.72 -25.91 -19.32
CA ILE A 438 -1.89 -25.41 -18.23
C ILE A 438 -1.46 -23.99 -18.57
N PHE A 439 -1.73 -23.05 -17.68
CA PHE A 439 -1.06 -21.75 -17.70
C PHE A 439 0.24 -21.87 -16.90
N ASP A 440 1.35 -21.90 -17.63
CA ASP A 440 2.69 -21.98 -17.08
C ASP A 440 3.18 -20.60 -16.66
N LEU A 441 3.15 -20.37 -15.35
CA LEU A 441 3.61 -19.14 -14.74
C LEU A 441 5.03 -19.28 -14.18
N THR A 442 5.77 -20.35 -14.44
CA THR A 442 7.04 -20.66 -13.72
C THR A 442 8.08 -19.55 -13.75
N LEU A 443 8.04 -18.64 -14.74
CA LEU A 443 8.90 -17.45 -14.84
C LEU A 443 8.15 -16.11 -14.69
N ASN A 444 6.88 -16.15 -14.26
CA ASN A 444 6.03 -14.98 -14.12
C ASN A 444 6.34 -14.21 -12.84
N ARG A 445 6.82 -12.97 -12.98
CA ARG A 445 7.24 -12.12 -11.86
C ARG A 445 6.24 -10.97 -11.57
N GLY A 446 5.07 -11.01 -12.18
CA GLY A 446 4.01 -10.02 -11.99
C GLY A 446 3.42 -9.49 -13.29
N GLY A 447 2.97 -8.25 -13.23
CA GLY A 447 2.19 -7.62 -14.28
C GLY A 447 1.12 -6.70 -13.71
N SER A 448 0.07 -6.49 -14.50
CA SER A 448 -1.08 -5.66 -14.20
C SER A 448 -2.17 -6.47 -13.48
N LEU A 449 -2.67 -5.92 -12.36
CA LEU A 449 -3.76 -6.53 -11.61
C LEU A 449 -5.09 -6.50 -12.40
N PRO A 450 -5.49 -5.39 -13.06
CA PRO A 450 -6.63 -5.41 -13.99
C PRO A 450 -6.49 -6.49 -15.06
N SER A 451 -5.32 -6.62 -15.70
CA SER A 451 -5.09 -7.65 -16.72
C SER A 451 -5.20 -9.07 -16.16
N THR A 452 -4.81 -9.28 -14.90
CA THR A 452 -4.97 -10.54 -14.17
C THR A 452 -6.45 -10.92 -14.08
N PHE A 453 -7.29 -10.00 -13.64
CA PHE A 453 -8.73 -10.24 -13.51
C PHE A 453 -9.42 -10.44 -14.86
N ILE A 454 -8.98 -9.72 -15.89
CA ILE A 454 -9.49 -9.90 -17.25
C ILE A 454 -9.15 -11.32 -17.72
N LEU A 455 -7.88 -11.73 -17.62
CA LEU A 455 -7.38 -13.03 -18.08
C LEU A 455 -8.10 -14.23 -17.42
N LEU A 456 -8.53 -14.11 -16.15
CA LEU A 456 -9.34 -15.14 -15.48
C LEU A 456 -10.65 -15.45 -16.22
N GLY A 457 -11.15 -14.52 -17.02
CA GLY A 457 -12.35 -14.72 -17.86
C GLY A 457 -12.22 -15.86 -18.87
N TYR A 458 -11.00 -16.18 -19.34
CA TYR A 458 -10.80 -17.34 -20.21
C TYR A 458 -11.01 -18.66 -19.47
N LEU A 459 -10.87 -18.69 -18.14
CA LEU A 459 -11.03 -19.88 -17.32
C LEU A 459 -12.46 -20.03 -16.79
N THR A 460 -13.17 -18.92 -16.53
CA THR A 460 -14.50 -18.95 -15.91
C THR A 460 -15.44 -17.86 -16.44
N ASN A 461 -16.73 -18.19 -16.52
CA ASN A 461 -17.82 -17.23 -16.76
C ASN A 461 -18.49 -16.76 -15.46
N GLN A 462 -18.09 -17.32 -14.32
CA GLN A 462 -18.58 -16.92 -13.00
C GLN A 462 -17.84 -15.68 -12.51
N SER A 463 -18.47 -14.92 -11.62
CA SER A 463 -17.75 -13.90 -10.88
C SER A 463 -16.83 -14.57 -9.85
N PHE A 464 -15.80 -13.85 -9.44
CA PHE A 464 -14.81 -14.32 -8.47
C PHE A 464 -14.51 -13.21 -7.47
N LYS A 465 -14.22 -13.64 -6.24
CA LYS A 465 -13.96 -12.74 -5.11
C LYS A 465 -12.48 -12.64 -4.81
N TYR A 466 -12.08 -11.46 -4.39
CA TYR A 466 -10.82 -11.24 -3.69
C TYR A 466 -11.01 -10.14 -2.66
N HIS A 467 -10.16 -10.16 -1.64
CA HIS A 467 -10.34 -9.33 -0.46
C HIS A 467 -9.12 -8.47 -0.22
N LYS A 468 -9.32 -7.23 0.24
CA LYS A 468 -8.24 -6.36 0.75
C LYS A 468 -8.29 -6.34 2.26
N PHE A 469 -7.14 -6.55 2.89
CA PHE A 469 -6.96 -6.38 4.33
C PHE A 469 -5.94 -5.29 4.60
N TYR A 470 -6.32 -4.31 5.42
CA TYR A 470 -5.49 -3.17 5.84
C TYR A 470 -5.00 -3.39 7.27
N PRO A 471 -3.78 -3.91 7.49
CA PRO A 471 -3.36 -4.38 8.81
C PRO A 471 -3.26 -3.26 9.86
N ASN A 472 -2.98 -2.03 9.43
CA ASN A 472 -2.80 -0.89 10.34
C ASN A 472 -4.12 -0.34 10.93
N THR A 473 -5.25 -0.59 10.27
CA THR A 473 -6.58 -0.18 10.74
C THR A 473 -7.51 -1.37 11.00
N ASN A 474 -7.07 -2.59 10.67
CA ASN A 474 -7.90 -3.79 10.63
C ASN A 474 -9.12 -3.65 9.67
N ASN A 475 -9.08 -2.71 8.71
CA ASN A 475 -10.16 -2.55 7.74
C ASN A 475 -10.13 -3.69 6.73
N LYS A 476 -11.32 -4.05 6.24
CA LYS A 476 -11.56 -5.18 5.35
C LYS A 476 -12.49 -4.80 4.22
N GLU A 477 -12.10 -5.12 2.99
CA GLU A 477 -12.93 -4.93 1.81
C GLU A 477 -13.10 -6.24 1.06
N ILE A 478 -14.33 -6.51 0.63
CA ILE A 478 -14.68 -7.62 -0.25
C ILE A 478 -15.01 -7.07 -1.63
N LEU A 479 -14.36 -7.60 -2.66
CA LEU A 479 -14.60 -7.27 -4.05
C LEU A 479 -15.06 -8.52 -4.82
N ASP A 480 -16.12 -8.37 -5.61
CA ASP A 480 -16.66 -9.41 -6.50
C ASP A 480 -16.65 -8.87 -7.93
N ILE A 481 -15.84 -9.51 -8.77
CA ILE A 481 -15.60 -9.07 -10.15
C ILE A 481 -15.92 -10.21 -11.11
N LYS A 482 -16.44 -9.87 -12.28
CA LYS A 482 -16.59 -10.78 -13.41
C LYS A 482 -15.85 -10.24 -14.62
N SER A 483 -15.05 -11.07 -15.28
CA SER A 483 -14.47 -10.74 -16.58
C SER A 483 -15.49 -10.93 -17.71
N LYS A 484 -15.42 -10.07 -18.74
CA LYS A 484 -16.35 -10.04 -19.88
C LYS A 484 -15.78 -10.66 -21.17
N ILE A 485 -14.54 -11.17 -21.15
CA ILE A 485 -13.86 -11.62 -22.38
C ILE A 485 -14.26 -13.03 -22.87
N GLY A 486 -15.06 -13.76 -22.08
CA GLY A 486 -15.61 -15.08 -22.39
C GLY A 486 -14.65 -16.24 -22.09
N LYS A 487 -15.23 -17.37 -21.65
CA LYS A 487 -14.51 -18.60 -21.28
C LYS A 487 -14.17 -19.50 -22.48
N PHE A 488 -13.05 -20.22 -22.37
CA PHE A 488 -12.74 -21.40 -23.19
C PHE A 488 -12.94 -22.69 -22.38
N ASP A 489 -13.61 -23.69 -22.95
CA ASP A 489 -14.01 -24.91 -22.24
C ASP A 489 -12.91 -25.98 -22.18
N PHE A 490 -11.94 -25.75 -21.29
CA PHE A 490 -10.92 -26.71 -20.91
C PHE A 490 -10.93 -26.96 -19.40
N LYS A 491 -10.29 -28.06 -18.98
CA LYS A 491 -9.88 -28.22 -17.58
C LYS A 491 -8.57 -27.47 -17.36
N TYR A 492 -8.57 -26.48 -16.49
CA TYR A 492 -7.42 -25.61 -16.27
C TYR A 492 -6.55 -26.04 -15.08
N TYR A 493 -5.25 -25.94 -15.31
CA TYR A 493 -4.22 -25.99 -14.28
C TYR A 493 -3.36 -24.74 -14.36
N ILE A 494 -2.78 -24.34 -13.23
CA ILE A 494 -1.81 -23.24 -13.17
C ILE A 494 -0.53 -23.81 -12.59
N LEU A 495 0.55 -23.79 -13.37
CA LEU A 495 1.86 -24.28 -12.95
C LEU A 495 2.65 -23.12 -12.32
N THR A 496 3.10 -23.33 -11.08
CA THR A 496 3.75 -22.32 -10.25
C THR A 496 5.14 -22.75 -9.77
N SER A 497 5.98 -21.78 -9.45
CA SER A 497 7.37 -21.93 -8.99
C SER A 497 7.68 -20.96 -7.82
N PRO A 498 8.80 -21.13 -7.12
CA PRO A 498 9.22 -20.22 -6.04
C PRO A 498 9.59 -18.80 -6.46
N ILE A 499 9.44 -18.42 -7.74
CA ILE A 499 9.57 -17.03 -8.21
C ILE A 499 8.27 -16.45 -8.75
N ASN A 500 7.18 -17.22 -8.75
CA ASN A 500 5.86 -16.71 -9.09
C ASN A 500 5.46 -15.57 -8.17
N TYR A 501 5.29 -14.35 -8.70
CA TYR A 501 5.22 -13.17 -7.85
C TYR A 501 4.17 -12.14 -8.30
N SER A 502 3.72 -11.30 -7.36
CA SER A 502 2.86 -10.14 -7.61
C SER A 502 1.58 -10.55 -8.37
N ALA A 503 1.23 -9.90 -9.47
CA ALA A 503 0.08 -10.27 -10.31
C ALA A 503 0.02 -11.76 -10.69
N GLY A 504 1.16 -12.41 -10.95
CA GLY A 504 1.21 -13.86 -11.22
C GLY A 504 0.86 -14.72 -10.00
N ASN A 505 1.29 -14.30 -8.80
CA ASN A 505 0.84 -14.93 -7.55
C ASN A 505 -0.65 -14.70 -7.33
N VAL A 506 -1.15 -13.48 -7.55
CA VAL A 506 -2.58 -13.16 -7.40
C VAL A 506 -3.44 -13.98 -8.38
N PHE A 507 -2.97 -14.18 -9.62
CA PHE A 507 -3.66 -15.06 -10.58
C PHE A 507 -3.86 -16.46 -10.03
N ALA A 508 -2.79 -17.07 -9.48
CA ALA A 508 -2.86 -18.40 -8.86
C ALA A 508 -3.73 -18.40 -7.60
N ALA A 509 -3.54 -17.42 -6.71
CA ALA A 509 -4.24 -17.29 -5.44
C ALA A 509 -5.75 -17.16 -5.62
N VAL A 510 -6.18 -16.22 -6.47
CA VAL A 510 -7.61 -15.97 -6.74
C VAL A 510 -8.21 -17.17 -7.46
N SER A 511 -7.49 -17.80 -8.38
CA SER A 511 -7.96 -19.02 -9.04
C SER A 511 -8.22 -20.15 -8.05
N LYS A 512 -7.30 -20.35 -7.10
CA LYS A 512 -7.43 -21.37 -6.05
C LYS A 512 -8.61 -21.07 -5.12
N THR A 513 -8.66 -19.86 -4.55
CA THR A 513 -9.71 -19.44 -3.60
C THR A 513 -11.11 -19.54 -4.20
N ASN A 514 -11.24 -19.27 -5.49
CA ASN A 514 -12.52 -19.33 -6.21
C ASN A 514 -12.73 -20.67 -6.95
N LYS A 515 -11.87 -21.66 -6.76
CA LYS A 515 -11.95 -22.99 -7.40
C LYS A 515 -12.05 -22.93 -8.94
N ILE A 516 -11.38 -21.97 -9.55
CA ILE A 516 -11.35 -21.74 -11.01
C ILE A 516 -10.41 -22.73 -11.69
N ALA A 517 -9.26 -23.01 -11.08
CA ALA A 517 -8.25 -23.94 -11.59
C ALA A 517 -7.49 -24.60 -10.44
N LYS A 518 -6.92 -25.78 -10.69
CA LYS A 518 -6.00 -26.43 -9.75
C LYS A 518 -4.59 -25.85 -9.91
N ILE A 519 -3.94 -25.54 -8.80
CA ILE A 519 -2.56 -25.07 -8.78
C ILE A 519 -1.62 -26.27 -8.63
N ILE A 520 -0.59 -26.35 -9.48
CA ILE A 520 0.42 -27.42 -9.45
C ILE A 520 1.83 -26.81 -9.42
N GLY A 521 2.83 -27.59 -9.00
CA GLY A 521 4.22 -27.16 -8.95
C GLY A 521 4.68 -26.89 -7.53
N TYR A 522 5.29 -25.73 -7.30
CA TYR A 522 5.81 -25.32 -5.98
C TYR A 522 5.12 -24.04 -5.49
N GLN A 523 5.16 -23.80 -4.18
CA GLN A 523 4.67 -22.55 -3.59
C GLN A 523 5.26 -21.33 -4.30
N SER A 524 4.40 -20.35 -4.60
CA SER A 524 4.82 -19.09 -5.21
C SER A 524 5.61 -18.21 -4.23
N ALA A 525 6.31 -17.18 -4.74
CA ALA A 525 7.03 -16.21 -3.91
C ALA A 525 6.11 -15.22 -3.17
N GLY A 526 4.82 -15.20 -3.52
CA GLY A 526 3.85 -14.27 -2.95
C GLY A 526 3.83 -12.93 -3.65
N GLY A 527 3.76 -11.85 -2.88
CA GLY A 527 3.47 -10.51 -3.39
C GLY A 527 1.98 -10.38 -3.65
N ALA A 528 1.32 -9.66 -2.76
CA ALA A 528 -0.12 -9.45 -2.77
C ALA A 528 -0.51 -8.02 -2.38
N SER A 529 0.49 -7.17 -2.18
CA SER A 529 0.31 -5.75 -1.98
C SER A 529 0.49 -5.06 -3.33
N GLU A 530 -0.40 -4.14 -3.68
CA GLU A 530 -0.10 -3.24 -4.79
C GLU A 530 1.11 -2.37 -4.45
N VAL A 531 1.78 -1.85 -5.47
CA VAL A 531 2.97 -1.04 -5.24
C VAL A 531 2.66 0.44 -5.31
N ARG A 532 3.28 1.20 -4.41
CA ARG A 532 3.22 2.65 -4.34
C ARG A 532 4.63 3.20 -4.22
N LEU A 533 4.79 4.50 -4.46
CA LEU A 533 6.07 5.18 -4.22
C LEU A 533 6.06 5.96 -2.94
N ASN A 534 7.26 6.27 -2.49
CA ASN A 534 7.52 7.18 -1.41
C ASN A 534 8.77 8.00 -1.70
N VAL A 535 8.65 9.31 -1.52
CA VAL A 535 9.79 10.23 -1.55
C VAL A 535 10.32 10.36 -0.12
N LEU A 536 11.60 10.06 0.07
CA LEU A 536 12.27 10.16 1.37
C LEU A 536 12.85 11.58 1.59
N PRO A 537 13.10 12.00 2.84
CA PRO A 537 13.59 13.35 3.11
C PRO A 537 14.97 13.68 2.51
N ASN A 538 15.77 12.66 2.25
CA ASN A 538 17.03 12.79 1.53
C ASN A 538 16.84 12.81 0.00
N GLY A 539 15.63 12.86 -0.55
CA GLY A 539 15.37 12.87 -1.99
C GLY A 539 15.44 11.51 -2.69
N MET A 540 15.71 10.42 -1.96
CA MET A 540 15.56 9.07 -2.52
C MET A 540 14.08 8.79 -2.82
N ILE A 541 13.82 8.02 -3.87
CA ILE A 541 12.49 7.49 -4.15
C ILE A 541 12.52 5.98 -4.01
N ILE A 542 11.64 5.46 -3.16
CA ILE A 542 11.45 4.03 -2.97
C ILE A 542 10.12 3.58 -3.55
N ARG A 543 10.10 2.39 -4.13
CA ARG A 543 8.91 1.58 -4.31
C ARG A 543 8.67 0.83 -3.00
N LYS A 544 7.41 0.74 -2.58
CA LYS A 544 6.98 -0.06 -1.44
C LYS A 544 5.62 -0.72 -1.69
N SER A 545 5.30 -1.72 -0.88
CA SER A 545 3.94 -2.25 -0.73
C SER A 545 2.96 -1.15 -0.26
N SER A 546 1.73 -1.19 -0.76
CA SER A 546 0.61 -0.27 -0.44
C SER A 546 0.14 -0.43 1.01
N MET A 547 -0.97 0.17 1.40
CA MET A 547 -1.51 0.04 2.77
C MET A 547 -2.22 -1.29 3.05
N TYR A 548 -2.35 -2.18 2.06
CA TYR A 548 -3.11 -3.43 2.19
C TYR A 548 -2.42 -4.60 1.53
N THR A 549 -2.85 -5.81 1.92
CA THR A 549 -2.52 -7.06 1.22
C THR A 549 -3.80 -7.70 0.70
N LEU A 550 -3.71 -8.40 -0.43
CA LEU A 550 -4.80 -9.25 -0.91
C LEU A 550 -4.85 -10.56 -0.11
N THR A 551 -6.06 -11.04 0.17
CA THR A 551 -6.31 -12.18 1.06
C THR A 551 -7.34 -13.16 0.52
N ASP A 552 -7.37 -14.35 1.12
CA ASP A 552 -8.40 -15.39 0.88
C ASP A 552 -9.71 -15.11 1.63
N ASN A 553 -10.64 -16.07 1.55
CA ASN A 553 -11.94 -15.97 2.23
C ASN A 553 -11.85 -15.99 3.76
N ASN A 554 -10.73 -16.43 4.32
CA ASN A 554 -10.44 -16.49 5.75
C ASN A 554 -9.52 -15.34 6.21
N TRP A 555 -9.24 -14.36 5.34
CA TRP A 555 -8.33 -13.23 5.59
C TRP A 555 -6.85 -13.63 5.72
N ASN A 556 -6.46 -14.81 5.23
CA ASN A 556 -5.06 -15.17 5.12
C ASN A 556 -4.43 -14.42 3.94
N SER A 557 -3.29 -13.76 4.19
CA SER A 557 -2.60 -12.98 3.17
C SER A 557 -1.98 -13.85 2.08
N TYR A 558 -2.13 -13.43 0.83
CA TYR A 558 -1.41 -14.01 -0.30
C TYR A 558 0.04 -13.48 -0.39
N GLU A 559 0.45 -12.59 0.50
CA GLU A 559 1.74 -11.91 0.44
C GLU A 559 2.92 -12.88 0.50
N PHE A 560 2.81 -14.00 1.22
CA PHE A 560 3.90 -14.97 1.38
C PHE A 560 3.80 -16.19 0.47
N GLY A 561 2.91 -16.15 -0.52
CA GLY A 561 2.81 -17.17 -1.55
C GLY A 561 1.57 -18.03 -1.44
N THR A 562 1.20 -18.58 -2.60
CA THR A 562 0.09 -19.49 -2.78
C THR A 562 0.64 -20.90 -2.77
N GLN A 563 0.14 -21.73 -1.85
CA GLN A 563 0.46 -23.15 -1.84
C GLN A 563 -0.21 -23.85 -3.03
N PRO A 564 0.48 -24.75 -3.75
CA PRO A 564 -0.15 -25.54 -4.79
C PRO A 564 -1.22 -26.48 -4.20
N ASP A 565 -2.19 -26.89 -5.01
CA ASP A 565 -3.11 -27.98 -4.66
C ASP A 565 -2.42 -29.33 -4.81
N ILE A 566 -1.48 -29.43 -5.76
CA ILE A 566 -0.63 -30.60 -5.97
C ILE A 566 0.83 -30.14 -5.95
N GLU A 567 1.48 -30.29 -4.81
CA GLU A 567 2.88 -29.92 -4.64
C GLU A 567 3.80 -30.96 -5.31
N PHE A 568 4.77 -30.49 -6.07
CA PHE A 568 5.82 -31.35 -6.61
C PHE A 568 6.76 -31.75 -5.49
N ASP A 569 7.21 -33.01 -5.50
CA ASP A 569 8.11 -33.53 -4.47
C ASP A 569 9.39 -32.68 -4.39
N LYS A 570 9.56 -32.06 -3.21
CA LYS A 570 10.70 -31.23 -2.80
C LYS A 570 11.39 -31.76 -1.54
N SER A 571 11.19 -33.03 -1.19
CA SER A 571 11.78 -33.67 0.00
C SER A 571 13.32 -33.61 0.02
N LYS A 572 13.95 -33.53 -1.15
CA LYS A 572 15.39 -33.35 -1.34
C LYS A 572 15.78 -31.93 -1.79
N GLY A 573 14.90 -30.95 -1.57
CA GLY A 573 15.00 -29.60 -2.13
C GLY A 573 14.26 -29.47 -3.45
N TYR A 574 14.26 -28.25 -4.01
CA TYR A 574 13.60 -27.97 -5.28
C TYR A 574 14.28 -28.69 -6.45
N ASP A 575 13.50 -29.42 -7.23
CA ASP A 575 13.91 -29.93 -8.54
C ASP A 575 13.19 -29.12 -9.62
N PHE A 576 13.85 -28.09 -10.13
CA PHE A 576 13.26 -27.18 -11.12
C PHE A 576 13.11 -27.81 -12.51
N LYS A 577 13.82 -28.91 -12.82
CA LYS A 577 13.66 -29.61 -14.10
C LYS A 577 12.26 -30.17 -14.27
N LYS A 578 11.64 -30.63 -13.17
CA LYS A 578 10.26 -31.14 -13.15
C LYS A 578 9.22 -30.12 -13.63
N LEU A 579 9.50 -28.82 -13.55
CA LEU A 579 8.61 -27.76 -14.06
C LEU A 579 8.61 -27.67 -15.59
N PHE A 580 9.61 -28.27 -16.25
CA PHE A 580 9.76 -28.26 -17.70
C PHE A 580 9.63 -29.67 -18.32
N ASP A 581 9.65 -30.72 -17.50
CA ASP A 581 9.45 -32.11 -17.89
C ASP A 581 7.98 -32.41 -18.24
N LEU A 582 7.73 -32.63 -19.53
CA LEU A 582 6.38 -32.90 -20.06
C LEU A 582 5.82 -34.26 -19.62
N ASP A 583 6.65 -35.27 -19.39
CA ASP A 583 6.20 -36.59 -18.91
C ASP A 583 5.77 -36.50 -17.44
N TYR A 584 6.57 -35.80 -16.64
CA TYR A 584 6.24 -35.54 -15.24
C TYR A 584 4.93 -34.76 -15.11
N ILE A 585 4.80 -33.66 -15.85
CA ILE A 585 3.58 -32.83 -15.86
C ILE A 585 2.37 -33.63 -16.33
N GLN A 586 2.50 -34.41 -17.42
CA GLN A 586 1.44 -35.29 -17.91
C GLN A 586 0.97 -36.26 -16.82
N ASN A 587 1.89 -36.91 -16.12
CA ASN A 587 1.57 -37.86 -15.06
C ASN A 587 0.82 -37.21 -13.89
N ILE A 588 1.16 -35.97 -13.53
CA ILE A 588 0.44 -35.22 -12.49
C ILE A 588 -0.98 -34.86 -12.93
N VAL A 589 -1.11 -34.31 -14.14
CA VAL A 589 -2.40 -33.86 -14.69
C VAL A 589 -3.35 -35.03 -14.93
N ASN A 590 -2.87 -36.16 -15.45
CA ASN A 590 -3.71 -37.32 -15.75
C ASN A 590 -4.24 -38.04 -14.49
N LYS A 591 -3.59 -37.87 -13.35
CA LYS A 591 -4.03 -38.44 -12.06
C LYS A 591 -5.07 -37.59 -11.34
N ASN A 592 -5.35 -36.37 -11.81
CA ASN A 592 -6.10 -35.33 -11.09
C ASN A 592 -7.16 -34.66 -11.95
#